data_AF-A0AA38PL94-F1
#
_entry.id   AF-A0AA38PL94-F1
#
_cell.length_a   1.000
_cell.length_b   1.000
_cell.length_c   1.000
_cell.angle_alpha   90.00
_cell.angle_beta   90.00
_cell.angle_gamma   90.00
#
_symmetry.space_group_name_H-M   'P 1'
#
loop_
_entity.id
_entity.type
_entity.pdbx_description
1 polymer ?
#
loop_
_entity_poly.entity_id
_entity_poly.type
_entity_poly.pdbx_seq_one_letter_code
_entity_poly.pdbx_strand_id
1 'polypeptide(L)'
;MPRGEAGSILLLLTYLASKNVYRHPTLINFWITWIIYSISYSVLLYDREQYIHPDTLCRVQAAMVDGSPSMVVTAGLVSVIQLWVRIRMSPQSTYKTQSTAKQRLQFRLVLCLLIPYVVFFAFAIGSALVGRENFSLTNPMNGLYCSLHIDGFSRYGIPAYCIAVMTCLISFEVAISINYWHTRSNASRAFTLLKREVPFSLILRMLLFSGISVMIITISIIYMSNWLVPWPYLTQATLPLLSVCIFGTQKDLLTTWACWRRSSTKPHFKRFHILNMAKSGVYWPPAPSTTVPNTATSSGFRTRFGDMTSSNSSIVSTVERATVSDEEPV
;
A
#
# COMPACT_ATOMS: atom_id res chain seq x y z
N MET A 1 -27.56 -12.82 -8.99
CA MET A 1 -27.22 -13.19 -7.59
C MET A 1 -26.42 -12.04 -6.95
N PRO A 2 -26.98 -11.22 -6.05
CA PRO A 2 -26.32 -10.04 -5.46
C PRO A 2 -25.70 -10.25 -4.05
N ARG A 3 -25.60 -11.49 -3.54
CA ARG A 3 -25.22 -11.73 -2.13
C ARG A 3 -23.75 -11.41 -1.78
N GLY A 4 -22.85 -11.39 -2.76
CA GLY A 4 -21.42 -11.10 -2.54
C GLY A 4 -21.11 -9.61 -2.32
N GLU A 5 -21.80 -8.71 -3.03
CA GLU A 5 -21.58 -7.25 -2.95
C GLU A 5 -22.04 -6.65 -1.63
N ALA A 6 -23.05 -7.25 -1.00
CA ALA A 6 -23.51 -6.84 0.32
C ALA A 6 -22.37 -6.92 1.35
N GLY A 7 -21.47 -7.90 1.24
CA GLY A 7 -20.35 -8.08 2.17
C GLY A 7 -19.32 -6.97 2.12
N SER A 8 -18.91 -6.55 0.92
CA SER A 8 -17.90 -5.48 0.74
C SER A 8 -18.44 -4.11 1.14
N ILE A 9 -19.70 -3.82 0.81
CA ILE A 9 -20.37 -2.57 1.21
C ILE A 9 -20.59 -2.54 2.73
N LEU A 10 -21.04 -3.64 3.34
CA LEU A 10 -21.21 -3.73 4.79
C LEU A 10 -19.88 -3.50 5.53
N LEU A 11 -18.77 -4.02 5.01
CA LEU A 11 -17.44 -3.79 5.59
C LEU A 11 -17.01 -2.34 5.47
N LEU A 12 -17.21 -1.70 4.32
CA LEU A 12 -16.93 -0.28 4.15
C LEU A 12 -17.76 0.57 5.12
N LEU A 13 -19.05 0.27 5.25
CA LEU A 13 -19.96 0.99 6.13
C LEU A 13 -19.54 0.83 7.60
N THR A 14 -19.21 -0.40 8.00
CA THR A 14 -18.68 -0.69 9.34
C THR A 14 -17.35 0.03 9.58
N TYR A 15 -16.52 0.11 8.55
CA TYR A 15 -15.21 0.76 8.61
C TYR A 15 -15.33 2.27 8.79
N LEU A 16 -16.24 2.92 8.05
CA LEU A 16 -16.53 4.36 8.14
C LEU A 16 -17.22 4.74 9.45
N ALA A 17 -18.06 3.86 10.01
CA ALA A 17 -18.71 4.07 11.29
C ALA A 17 -17.73 4.05 12.48
N SER A 18 -16.56 3.43 12.32
CA SER A 18 -15.54 3.33 13.37
C SER A 18 -14.66 4.60 13.42
N LYS A 19 -15.16 5.66 14.06
CA LYS A 19 -14.43 6.94 14.25
C LYS A 19 -13.21 6.85 15.17
N ASN A 20 -13.02 5.73 15.88
CA ASN A 20 -12.08 5.65 17.01
C ASN A 20 -10.73 4.98 16.67
N VAL A 21 -10.41 4.77 15.39
CA VAL A 21 -9.17 4.12 14.97
C VAL A 21 -8.39 5.04 14.04
N TYR A 22 -7.21 5.50 14.47
CA TYR A 22 -6.29 6.25 13.62
C TYR A 22 -5.73 5.30 12.55
N ARG A 23 -6.26 5.39 11.32
CA ARG A 23 -5.86 4.52 10.21
C ARG A 23 -5.02 5.27 9.19
N HIS A 24 -4.13 4.51 8.53
CA HIS A 24 -3.25 5.05 7.52
C HIS A 24 -4.03 5.38 6.23
N PRO A 25 -3.88 6.59 5.64
CA PRO A 25 -4.64 7.00 4.46
C PRO A 25 -4.43 6.09 3.23
N THR A 26 -3.25 5.50 3.05
CA THR A 26 -3.04 4.50 1.97
C THR A 26 -3.87 3.26 2.10
N LEU A 27 -4.11 2.80 3.32
CA LEU A 27 -4.93 1.61 3.52
C LEU A 27 -6.33 1.94 3.03
N ILE A 28 -6.90 3.06 3.47
CA ILE A 28 -8.20 3.55 3.00
C ILE A 28 -8.23 3.65 1.47
N ASN A 29 -7.20 4.24 0.86
CA ASN A 29 -7.08 4.34 -0.60
C ASN A 29 -7.10 2.97 -1.28
N PHE A 30 -6.36 1.99 -0.74
CA PHE A 30 -6.34 0.63 -1.23
C PHE A 30 -7.74 0.00 -1.17
N TRP A 31 -8.48 0.17 -0.07
CA TRP A 31 -9.86 -0.30 0.04
C TRP A 31 -10.79 0.34 -0.99
N ILE A 32 -10.68 1.64 -1.22
CA ILE A 32 -11.45 2.35 -2.25
C ILE A 32 -11.17 1.74 -3.64
N THR A 33 -9.91 1.43 -3.96
CA THR A 33 -9.58 0.78 -5.24
C THR A 33 -10.21 -0.60 -5.38
N TRP A 34 -10.32 -1.39 -4.30
CA TRP A 34 -11.03 -2.67 -4.32
C TRP A 34 -12.54 -2.52 -4.53
N ILE A 35 -13.14 -1.45 -4.00
CA ILE A 35 -14.56 -1.16 -4.22
C ILE A 35 -14.81 -0.81 -5.68
N ILE A 36 -13.98 0.07 -6.26
CA ILE A 36 -14.08 0.42 -7.68
C ILE A 36 -13.86 -0.81 -8.56
N TYR A 37 -12.89 -1.67 -8.20
CA TYR A 37 -12.67 -2.96 -8.85
C TYR A 37 -13.96 -3.79 -8.84
N SER A 38 -14.57 -4.02 -7.67
CA SER A 38 -15.82 -4.78 -7.56
C SER A 38 -16.97 -4.15 -8.35
N ILE A 39 -17.18 -2.84 -8.26
CA ILE A 39 -18.24 -2.14 -9.01
C ILE A 39 -18.06 -2.35 -10.51
N SER A 40 -16.82 -2.25 -11.02
CA SER A 40 -16.50 -2.43 -12.43
C SER A 40 -16.95 -3.80 -12.95
N TYR A 41 -16.77 -4.87 -12.17
CA TYR A 41 -17.24 -6.21 -12.55
C TYR A 41 -18.75 -6.41 -12.38
N SER A 42 -19.40 -5.59 -11.55
CA SER A 42 -20.82 -5.73 -11.24
C SER A 42 -21.75 -4.86 -12.08
N VAL A 43 -21.25 -3.90 -12.86
CA VAL A 43 -22.09 -2.94 -13.61
C VAL A 43 -23.20 -3.63 -14.42
N LEU A 44 -22.90 -4.72 -15.13
CA LEU A 44 -23.91 -5.44 -15.93
C LEU A 44 -25.02 -6.08 -15.10
N LEU A 45 -24.76 -6.45 -13.84
CA LEU A 45 -25.78 -7.05 -12.97
C LEU A 45 -26.89 -6.06 -12.60
N TYR A 46 -26.65 -4.76 -12.77
CA TYR A 46 -27.62 -3.71 -12.50
C TYR A 46 -28.56 -3.44 -13.68
N ASP A 47 -28.21 -3.90 -14.89
CA ASP A 47 -29.04 -3.73 -16.07
C ASP A 47 -30.01 -4.90 -16.21
N ARG A 48 -31.32 -4.61 -16.13
CA ARG A 48 -32.37 -5.62 -16.26
C ARG A 48 -32.84 -5.79 -17.71
N GLU A 49 -32.50 -4.87 -18.60
CA GLU A 49 -32.98 -4.82 -20.00
C GLU A 49 -31.92 -5.25 -21.02
N GLN A 50 -30.86 -5.90 -20.54
CA GLN A 50 -29.63 -6.29 -21.22
C GLN A 50 -29.77 -7.05 -22.56
N TYR A 51 -30.98 -7.45 -22.93
CA TYR A 51 -31.24 -8.24 -24.14
C TYR A 51 -31.56 -7.41 -25.38
N ILE A 52 -31.86 -6.11 -25.25
CA ILE A 52 -32.36 -5.32 -26.39
C ILE A 52 -31.24 -4.51 -27.07
N HIS A 53 -30.36 -3.83 -26.32
CA HIS A 53 -29.22 -3.07 -26.87
C HIS A 53 -28.01 -3.02 -25.90
N PRO A 54 -27.21 -4.09 -25.77
CA PRO A 54 -26.14 -4.18 -24.76
C PRO A 54 -24.91 -3.29 -25.00
N ASP A 55 -24.88 -2.48 -26.06
CA ASP A 55 -23.62 -2.01 -26.64
C ASP A 55 -22.85 -0.99 -25.80
N THR A 56 -23.53 -0.04 -25.16
CA THR A 56 -22.86 1.07 -24.46
C THR A 56 -22.40 0.68 -23.07
N LEU A 57 -23.26 0.01 -22.29
CA LEU A 57 -22.94 -0.42 -20.93
C LEU A 57 -21.87 -1.51 -20.93
N CYS A 58 -21.98 -2.50 -21.84
CA CYS A 58 -20.98 -3.53 -22.03
C CYS A 58 -19.60 -2.94 -22.38
N ARG A 59 -19.57 -1.91 -23.24
CA ARG A 59 -18.35 -1.22 -23.63
C ARG A 59 -17.71 -0.47 -22.47
N VAL A 60 -18.51 0.28 -21.70
CA VAL A 60 -18.03 0.98 -20.51
C VAL A 60 -17.52 -0.02 -19.48
N GLN A 61 -18.25 -1.12 -19.26
CA GLN A 61 -17.82 -2.16 -18.34
C GLN A 61 -16.50 -2.80 -18.78
N ALA A 62 -16.37 -3.20 -20.05
CA ALA A 62 -15.15 -3.81 -20.57
C ALA A 62 -13.93 -2.89 -20.37
N ALA A 63 -14.08 -1.60 -20.68
CA ALA A 63 -13.03 -0.60 -20.44
C ALA A 63 -12.66 -0.48 -18.95
N MET A 64 -13.65 -0.44 -18.06
CA MET A 64 -13.42 -0.37 -16.61
C MET A 64 -12.77 -1.65 -16.07
N VAL A 65 -13.17 -2.82 -16.58
CA VAL A 65 -12.59 -4.13 -16.23
C VAL A 65 -11.13 -4.20 -16.64
N ASP A 66 -10.77 -3.70 -17.81
CA ASP A 66 -9.38 -3.65 -18.27
C ASP A 66 -8.49 -2.71 -17.43
N GLY A 67 -9.02 -1.56 -16.99
CA GLY A 67 -8.28 -0.62 -16.14
C GLY A 67 -8.16 -1.05 -14.67
N SER A 68 -9.07 -1.88 -14.19
CA SER A 68 -9.21 -2.23 -12.77
C SER A 68 -8.01 -3.01 -12.19
N PRO A 69 -7.47 -4.06 -12.84
CA PRO A 69 -6.27 -4.76 -12.37
C PRO A 69 -5.06 -3.83 -12.22
N SER A 70 -4.80 -2.98 -13.23
CA SER A 70 -3.69 -2.02 -13.23
C SER A 70 -3.76 -1.04 -12.06
N MET A 71 -4.97 -0.58 -11.71
CA MET A 71 -5.22 0.26 -10.54
C MET A 71 -4.85 -0.46 -9.24
N VAL A 72 -5.32 -1.70 -9.06
CA VAL A 72 -5.16 -2.46 -7.80
C VAL A 72 -3.69 -2.78 -7.55
N VAL A 73 -2.96 -3.27 -8.56
CA VAL A 73 -1.51 -3.56 -8.41
C VAL A 73 -0.71 -2.30 -8.10
N THR A 74 -1.06 -1.17 -8.72
CA THR A 74 -0.42 0.13 -8.46
C THR A 74 -0.70 0.64 -7.06
N ALA A 75 -1.95 0.52 -6.59
CA ALA A 75 -2.32 0.87 -5.22
C ALA A 75 -1.61 -0.01 -4.19
N GLY A 76 -1.40 -1.29 -4.52
CA GLY A 76 -0.58 -2.22 -3.75
C GLY A 76 0.87 -1.74 -3.63
N LEU A 77 1.51 -1.46 -4.76
CA LEU A 77 2.88 -0.94 -4.80
C LEU A 77 3.04 0.36 -4.02
N VAL A 78 2.14 1.33 -4.21
CA VAL A 78 2.13 2.59 -3.44
C VAL A 78 2.01 2.31 -1.94
N SER A 79 1.16 1.37 -1.53
CA SER A 79 1.00 1.00 -0.12
C SER A 79 2.27 0.41 0.48
N VAL A 80 2.98 -0.46 -0.27
CA VAL A 80 4.25 -1.07 0.14
C VAL A 80 5.37 -0.02 0.21
N ILE A 81 5.47 0.87 -0.77
CA ILE A 81 6.46 1.96 -0.76
C ILE A 81 6.24 2.88 0.45
N GLN A 82 5.00 3.25 0.75
CA GLN A 82 4.73 4.10 1.92
C GLN A 82 5.03 3.40 3.24
N LEU A 83 4.77 2.09 3.33
CA LEU A 83 5.18 1.29 4.48
C LEU A 83 6.71 1.26 4.64
N TRP A 84 7.44 1.04 3.55
CA TRP A 84 8.90 1.07 3.53
C TRP A 84 9.45 2.42 4.00
N VAL A 85 8.96 3.53 3.45
CA VAL A 85 9.39 4.88 3.84
C VAL A 85 9.14 5.12 5.34
N ARG A 86 8.00 4.67 5.88
CA ARG A 86 7.71 4.79 7.32
C ARG A 86 8.63 3.95 8.19
N ILE A 87 8.96 2.72 7.78
CA ILE A 87 9.88 1.86 8.53
C ILE A 87 11.28 2.49 8.57
N ARG A 88 11.71 3.09 7.45
CA ARG A 88 13.02 3.76 7.33
C ARG A 88 13.10 5.08 8.09
N MET A 89 12.02 5.88 8.08
CA MET A 89 11.93 7.13 8.83
C MET A 89 11.69 6.83 10.32
N SER A 90 12.73 6.35 11.00
CA SER A 90 12.75 6.11 12.44
C SER A 90 12.45 7.40 13.22
N PRO A 91 11.72 7.34 14.36
CA PRO A 91 11.25 8.50 15.11
C PRO A 91 12.34 9.41 15.70
N GLN A 92 13.62 9.02 15.67
CA GLN A 92 14.70 9.78 16.29
C GLN A 92 14.97 11.16 15.66
N SER A 93 14.56 11.40 14.41
CA SER A 93 14.76 12.71 13.77
C SER A 93 13.64 13.73 14.04
N THR A 94 12.59 13.36 14.79
CA THR A 94 11.34 14.13 14.81
C THR A 94 11.38 15.39 15.70
N TYR A 95 12.44 15.61 16.48
CA TYR A 95 12.41 16.68 17.50
C TYR A 95 12.78 18.09 17.04
N LYS A 96 13.29 18.32 15.81
CA LYS A 96 13.69 19.68 15.39
C LYS A 96 13.35 20.11 13.95
N THR A 97 12.76 19.26 13.11
CA THR A 97 12.67 19.58 11.66
C THR A 97 11.35 20.25 11.27
N GLN A 98 11.38 21.59 11.29
CA GLN A 98 10.80 22.57 10.35
C GLN A 98 9.49 22.22 9.59
N SER A 99 8.46 23.09 9.72
CA SER A 99 7.11 22.93 9.15
C SER A 99 7.07 22.70 7.62
N THR A 100 8.09 23.16 6.89
CA THR A 100 8.22 23.00 5.44
C THR A 100 8.42 21.54 5.00
N ALA A 101 9.10 20.72 5.80
CA ALA A 101 9.28 19.30 5.52
C ALA A 101 7.96 18.52 5.61
N LYS A 102 7.08 18.91 6.54
CA LYS A 102 5.75 18.30 6.72
C LYS A 102 4.87 18.53 5.50
N GLN A 103 4.87 19.74 4.95
CA GLN A 103 4.06 20.08 3.77
C GLN A 103 4.51 19.27 2.53
N ARG A 104 5.83 19.13 2.31
CA ARG A 104 6.35 18.30 1.21
C ARG A 104 5.95 16.84 1.34
N LEU A 105 5.99 16.28 2.56
CA LEU A 105 5.57 14.90 2.80
C LEU A 105 4.07 14.70 2.55
N GLN A 106 3.24 15.64 2.97
CA GLN A 106 1.80 15.60 2.71
C GLN A 106 1.48 15.67 1.21
N PHE A 107 2.11 16.60 0.49
CA PHE A 107 1.93 16.71 -0.96
C PHE A 107 2.35 15.43 -1.69
N ARG A 108 3.52 14.88 -1.34
CA ARG A 108 3.99 13.60 -1.89
C ARG A 108 3.01 12.46 -1.61
N LEU A 109 2.45 12.40 -0.41
CA LEU A 109 1.47 11.39 -0.04
C LEU A 109 0.21 11.52 -0.90
N VAL A 110 -0.36 12.72 -1.03
CA VAL A 110 -1.54 12.98 -1.87
C VAL A 110 -1.27 12.59 -3.32
N LEU A 111 -0.13 12.98 -3.87
CA LEU A 111 0.27 12.59 -5.23
C LEU A 111 0.34 11.07 -5.38
N CYS A 112 0.99 10.37 -4.44
CA CYS A 112 1.04 8.91 -4.46
C CYS A 112 -0.34 8.25 -4.37
N LEU A 113 -1.29 8.84 -3.62
CA LEU A 113 -2.66 8.31 -3.56
C LEU A 113 -3.43 8.49 -4.86
N LEU A 114 -3.10 9.51 -5.66
CA LEU A 114 -3.74 9.80 -6.95
C LEU A 114 -3.28 8.86 -8.07
N ILE A 115 -2.02 8.40 -8.04
CA ILE A 115 -1.40 7.58 -9.10
C ILE A 115 -2.26 6.37 -9.52
N PRO A 116 -2.80 5.52 -8.62
CA PRO A 116 -3.59 4.36 -9.01
C PRO A 116 -4.82 4.72 -9.86
N TYR A 117 -5.46 5.84 -9.57
CA TYR A 117 -6.63 6.30 -10.32
C TYR A 117 -6.26 6.86 -11.69
N VAL A 118 -5.12 7.55 -11.80
CA VAL A 118 -4.60 7.98 -13.10
C VAL A 118 -4.31 6.76 -13.98
N VAL A 119 -3.67 5.73 -13.42
CA VAL A 119 -3.43 4.45 -14.12
C VAL A 119 -4.74 3.79 -14.53
N PHE A 120 -5.73 3.72 -13.63
CA PHE A 120 -7.07 3.20 -13.93
C PHE A 120 -7.67 3.88 -15.17
N PHE A 121 -7.75 5.22 -15.15
CA PHE A 121 -8.34 5.98 -16.25
C PHE A 121 -7.51 5.87 -17.53
N ALA A 122 -6.18 5.82 -17.45
CA ALA A 122 -5.34 5.66 -18.63
C ALA A 122 -5.60 4.33 -19.35
N PHE A 123 -5.64 3.21 -18.62
CA PHE A 123 -5.93 1.89 -19.19
C PHE A 123 -7.39 1.76 -19.64
N ALA A 124 -8.33 2.31 -18.88
CA ALA A 124 -9.75 2.29 -19.26
C ALA A 124 -10.02 3.12 -20.52
N ILE A 125 -9.47 4.34 -20.62
CA ILE A 125 -9.59 5.17 -21.82
C ILE A 125 -8.87 4.50 -22.99
N GLY A 126 -7.68 3.92 -22.77
CA GLY A 126 -6.95 3.17 -23.80
C GLY A 126 -7.77 2.01 -24.36
N SER A 127 -8.34 1.17 -23.48
CA SER A 127 -9.24 0.08 -23.87
C SER A 127 -10.48 0.60 -24.60
N ALA A 128 -11.09 1.67 -24.10
CA ALA A 128 -12.27 2.27 -24.75
C ALA A 128 -11.96 2.79 -26.16
N LEU A 129 -10.82 3.47 -26.37
CA LEU A 129 -10.40 3.98 -27.68
C LEU A 129 -10.16 2.84 -28.67
N VAL A 130 -9.41 1.81 -28.25
CA VAL A 130 -9.13 0.62 -29.07
C VAL A 130 -10.43 -0.15 -29.38
N GLY A 131 -11.38 -0.18 -28.44
CA GLY A 131 -12.67 -0.83 -28.61
C GLY A 131 -13.66 -0.10 -29.54
N ARG A 132 -13.41 1.18 -29.90
CA ARG A 132 -14.29 1.90 -30.85
C ARG A 132 -14.15 1.38 -32.28
N GLU A 133 -12.97 0.90 -32.65
CA GLU A 133 -12.67 0.50 -34.04
C GLU A 133 -13.17 -0.92 -34.36
N ASN A 134 -13.24 -1.81 -33.36
CA ASN A 134 -13.53 -3.24 -33.57
C ASN A 134 -14.67 -3.76 -32.68
N PHE A 135 -15.86 -3.14 -32.83
CA PHE A 135 -17.01 -3.46 -31.98
C PHE A 135 -17.58 -4.86 -32.19
N SER A 136 -17.45 -5.46 -33.38
CA SER A 136 -17.95 -6.81 -33.65
C SER A 136 -17.26 -7.91 -32.82
N LEU A 137 -16.15 -7.59 -32.14
CA LEU A 137 -15.37 -8.52 -31.32
C LEU A 137 -15.75 -8.50 -29.83
N THR A 138 -16.65 -7.63 -29.39
CA THR A 138 -17.18 -7.70 -28.01
C THR A 138 -18.17 -8.85 -27.91
N ASN A 139 -17.65 -10.04 -27.61
CA ASN A 139 -18.46 -11.22 -27.38
C ASN A 139 -18.64 -11.42 -25.86
N PRO A 140 -19.87 -11.49 -25.33
CA PRO A 140 -20.12 -11.85 -23.94
C PRO A 140 -19.85 -13.34 -23.72
N MET A 141 -18.57 -13.75 -23.78
CA MET A 141 -18.13 -15.15 -23.70
C MET A 141 -18.64 -15.89 -22.46
N ASN A 142 -18.93 -15.16 -21.37
CA ASN A 142 -19.27 -15.77 -20.08
C ASN A 142 -20.60 -15.30 -19.48
N GLY A 143 -21.33 -14.40 -20.15
CA GLY A 143 -22.59 -13.82 -19.65
C GLY A 143 -22.53 -13.01 -18.34
N LEU A 144 -21.38 -12.97 -17.66
CA LEU A 144 -21.19 -12.30 -16.36
C LEU A 144 -20.59 -10.89 -16.50
N TYR A 145 -19.65 -10.73 -17.42
CA TYR A 145 -19.02 -9.44 -17.72
C TYR A 145 -18.60 -9.40 -19.17
N CYS A 146 -18.50 -8.19 -19.72
CA CYS A 146 -17.98 -7.95 -21.05
C CYS A 146 -16.45 -7.85 -21.02
N SER A 147 -15.80 -8.53 -21.94
CA SER A 147 -14.36 -8.44 -22.16
C SER A 147 -14.10 -8.11 -23.62
N LEU A 148 -13.16 -7.20 -23.85
CA LEU A 148 -12.74 -6.78 -25.17
C LEU A 148 -11.62 -7.71 -25.63
N HIS A 149 -11.93 -8.68 -26.49
CA HIS A 149 -10.94 -9.62 -27.01
C HIS A 149 -10.17 -8.99 -28.19
N ILE A 150 -9.37 -7.96 -27.91
CA ILE A 150 -8.48 -7.36 -28.91
C ILE A 150 -7.05 -7.83 -28.60
N ASP A 151 -6.48 -8.56 -29.56
CA ASP A 151 -5.34 -9.46 -29.37
C ASP A 151 -4.03 -8.78 -28.93
N GLY A 152 -3.88 -7.47 -29.14
CA GLY A 152 -2.65 -6.76 -28.77
C GLY A 152 -2.70 -6.16 -27.37
N PHE A 153 -3.60 -5.18 -27.18
CA PHE A 153 -3.59 -4.31 -26.01
C PHE A 153 -4.05 -5.00 -24.74
N SER A 154 -5.23 -5.63 -24.76
CA SER A 154 -5.79 -6.28 -23.57
C SER A 154 -5.01 -7.55 -23.22
N ARG A 155 -4.55 -8.28 -24.23
CA ARG A 155 -3.84 -9.55 -24.06
C ARG A 155 -2.40 -9.42 -23.58
N TYR A 156 -1.65 -8.45 -24.09
CA TYR A 156 -0.22 -8.30 -23.75
C TYR A 156 0.05 -7.07 -22.88
N GLY A 157 -0.59 -5.92 -23.19
CA GLY A 157 -0.31 -4.65 -22.51
C GLY A 157 -0.66 -4.67 -21.03
N ILE A 158 -1.89 -5.07 -20.69
CA ILE A 158 -2.37 -5.08 -19.30
C ILE A 158 -1.60 -6.11 -18.46
N PRO A 159 -1.45 -7.39 -18.88
CA PRO A 159 -0.72 -8.37 -18.09
C PRO A 159 0.76 -8.04 -17.95
N ALA A 160 1.43 -7.53 -19.00
CA ALA A 160 2.83 -7.12 -18.93
C ALA A 160 3.04 -6.00 -17.90
N TYR A 161 2.16 -4.98 -17.90
CA TYR A 161 2.20 -3.92 -16.89
C TYR A 161 2.00 -4.48 -15.48
N CYS A 162 0.99 -5.33 -15.29
CA CYS A 162 0.71 -5.97 -14.00
C CYS A 162 1.90 -6.80 -13.52
N ILE A 163 2.51 -7.62 -14.38
CA ILE A 163 3.71 -8.41 -14.05
C ILE A 163 4.83 -7.47 -13.60
N ALA A 164 5.14 -6.42 -14.36
CA ALA A 164 6.21 -5.48 -14.01
C ALA A 164 5.99 -4.84 -12.63
N VAL A 165 4.78 -4.32 -12.37
CA VAL A 165 4.43 -3.69 -11.08
C VAL A 165 4.48 -4.71 -9.93
N MET A 166 4.02 -5.94 -10.15
CA MET A 166 4.03 -6.99 -9.14
C MET A 166 5.44 -7.49 -8.84
N THR A 167 6.32 -7.56 -9.83
CA THR A 167 7.76 -7.82 -9.62
C THR A 167 8.39 -6.72 -8.77
N CYS A 168 8.10 -5.44 -9.04
CA CYS A 168 8.55 -4.35 -8.18
C CYS A 168 8.02 -4.49 -6.74
N LEU A 169 6.74 -4.84 -6.59
CA LEU A 169 6.10 -5.06 -5.29
C LEU A 169 6.83 -6.14 -4.51
N ILE A 170 7.04 -7.33 -5.10
CA ILE A 170 7.77 -8.44 -4.47
C ILE A 170 9.21 -8.02 -4.10
N SER A 171 9.88 -7.25 -4.97
CA SER A 171 11.24 -6.75 -4.70
C SER A 171 11.28 -5.84 -3.47
N PHE A 172 10.34 -4.91 -3.35
CA PHE A 172 10.20 -4.08 -2.14
C PHE A 172 9.83 -4.92 -0.92
N GLU A 173 9.01 -5.94 -1.09
CA GLU A 173 8.62 -6.83 0.00
C GLU A 173 9.82 -7.60 0.58
N VAL A 174 10.62 -8.21 -0.29
CA VAL A 174 11.86 -8.87 0.11
C VAL A 174 12.81 -7.88 0.77
N ALA A 175 12.96 -6.67 0.22
CA ALA A 175 13.79 -5.63 0.82
C ALA A 175 13.30 -5.21 2.21
N ILE A 176 12.00 -4.99 2.41
CA ILE A 176 11.37 -4.70 3.72
C ILE A 176 11.70 -5.82 4.69
N SER A 177 11.50 -7.07 4.27
CA SER A 177 11.71 -8.26 5.11
C SER A 177 13.17 -8.37 5.55
N ILE A 178 14.12 -8.24 4.62
CA ILE A 178 15.56 -8.29 4.92
C ILE A 178 15.96 -7.18 5.89
N ASN A 179 15.55 -5.93 5.62
CA ASN A 179 15.91 -4.81 6.49
C ASN A 179 15.26 -4.93 7.86
N TYR A 180 14.04 -5.45 7.92
CA TYR A 180 13.37 -5.74 9.18
C TYR A 180 14.11 -6.82 9.97
N TRP A 181 14.54 -7.91 9.32
CA TRP A 181 15.32 -8.99 9.95
C TRP A 181 16.67 -8.49 10.45
N HIS A 182 17.39 -7.71 9.63
CA HIS A 182 18.68 -7.13 9.99
C HIS A 182 18.55 -6.16 11.17
N THR A 183 17.56 -5.26 11.13
CA THR A 183 17.27 -4.32 12.22
C THR A 183 16.92 -5.07 13.50
N ARG A 184 16.12 -6.14 13.41
CA ARG A 184 15.76 -6.97 14.55
C ARG A 184 16.97 -7.69 15.14
N SER A 185 17.81 -8.27 14.28
CA SER A 185 19.05 -8.94 14.71
C SER A 185 19.95 -7.98 15.48
N ASN A 186 20.20 -6.79 14.93
CA ASN A 186 21.00 -5.76 15.59
C ASN A 186 20.37 -5.24 16.88
N ALA A 187 19.06 -5.02 16.89
CA ALA A 187 18.34 -4.56 18.09
C ALA A 187 18.35 -5.61 19.21
N SER A 188 18.21 -6.89 18.87
CA SER A 188 18.23 -7.99 19.85
C SER A 188 19.58 -8.12 20.55
N ARG A 189 20.68 -7.72 19.88
CA ARG A 189 22.01 -7.66 20.47
C ARG A 189 22.20 -6.43 21.37
N ALA A 190 21.58 -5.30 21.04
CA ALA A 190 21.78 -4.04 21.75
C ALA A 190 20.88 -3.85 22.97
N PHE A 191 19.63 -4.33 22.94
CA PHE A 191 18.66 -4.12 24.02
C PHE A 191 17.75 -5.33 24.23
N THR A 192 18.16 -6.22 25.14
CA THR A 192 17.36 -7.38 25.59
C THR A 192 16.08 -6.99 26.34
N LEU A 193 16.00 -5.76 26.88
CA LEU A 193 14.89 -5.32 27.74
C LEU A 193 13.71 -4.68 27.00
N LEU A 194 13.86 -4.21 25.77
CA LEU A 194 12.75 -3.59 25.04
C LEU A 194 12.05 -4.64 24.16
N LYS A 195 11.15 -5.40 24.76
CA LYS A 195 10.24 -6.34 24.07
C LYS A 195 9.29 -5.56 23.15
N ARG A 196 9.79 -5.12 21.99
CA ARG A 196 8.95 -4.53 20.94
C ARG A 196 8.24 -5.66 20.24
N GLU A 197 7.03 -5.95 20.69
CA GLU A 197 6.15 -6.89 20.00
C GLU A 197 5.87 -6.35 18.61
N VAL A 198 6.35 -7.08 17.62
CA VAL A 198 6.05 -6.74 16.23
C VAL A 198 4.62 -7.14 16.01
N PRO A 199 3.77 -6.23 15.50
CA PRO A 199 2.39 -6.57 15.28
C PRO A 199 2.35 -7.73 14.28
N PHE A 200 1.89 -8.89 14.75
CA PHE A 200 1.72 -10.11 13.95
C PHE A 200 0.96 -9.84 12.64
N SER A 201 0.07 -8.84 12.66
CA SER A 201 -0.67 -8.38 11.49
C SER A 201 0.22 -7.93 10.32
N LEU A 202 1.40 -7.37 10.59
CA LEU A 202 2.31 -6.89 9.53
C LEU A 202 2.96 -8.09 8.81
N ILE A 203 3.40 -9.10 9.57
CA ILE A 203 4.00 -10.33 9.01
C ILE A 203 2.95 -11.11 8.22
N LEU A 204 1.75 -11.30 8.79
CA LEU A 204 0.65 -11.98 8.12
C LEU A 204 0.27 -11.27 6.81
N ARG A 205 0.14 -9.95 6.86
CA ARG A 205 -0.15 -9.12 5.68
C ARG A 205 0.91 -9.33 4.59
N MET A 206 2.18 -9.35 4.97
CA MET A 206 3.30 -9.56 4.06
C MET A 206 3.26 -10.91 3.36
N LEU A 207 3.06 -11.99 4.12
CA LEU A 207 2.99 -13.34 3.58
C LEU A 207 1.81 -13.50 2.62
N LEU A 208 0.67 -12.92 2.96
CA LEU A 208 -0.53 -12.99 2.13
C LEU A 208 -0.37 -12.20 0.82
N PHE A 209 0.18 -10.98 0.86
CA PHE A 209 0.45 -10.22 -0.37
C PHE A 209 1.47 -10.92 -1.27
N SER A 210 2.54 -11.47 -0.70
CA SER A 210 3.54 -12.21 -1.45
C SER A 210 2.95 -13.44 -2.13
N GLY A 211 2.18 -14.26 -1.40
CA GLY A 211 1.54 -15.46 -1.95
C GLY A 211 0.56 -15.14 -3.08
N ILE A 212 -0.29 -14.13 -2.90
CA ILE A 212 -1.23 -13.68 -3.93
C ILE A 212 -0.48 -13.15 -5.15
N SER A 213 0.62 -12.44 -4.93
CA SER A 213 1.39 -11.86 -6.03
C SER A 213 2.00 -12.92 -6.93
N VAL A 214 2.54 -13.99 -6.34
CA VAL A 214 3.05 -15.14 -7.11
C VAL A 214 1.92 -15.79 -7.90
N MET A 215 0.74 -16.01 -7.29
CA MET A 215 -0.41 -16.57 -8.00
C MET A 215 -0.84 -15.70 -9.20
N ILE A 216 -0.92 -14.38 -9.03
CA ILE A 216 -1.30 -13.46 -10.11
C ILE A 216 -0.29 -13.47 -11.25
N ILE A 217 1.01 -13.50 -10.94
CA ILE A 217 2.06 -13.59 -11.97
C ILE A 217 1.92 -14.90 -12.76
N THR A 218 1.74 -16.03 -12.08
CA THR A 218 1.54 -17.33 -12.73
C THR A 218 0.32 -17.32 -13.65
N ILE A 219 -0.81 -16.77 -13.19
CA ILE A 219 -2.03 -16.66 -14.00
C ILE A 219 -1.82 -15.73 -15.21
N SER A 220 -1.10 -14.63 -15.03
CA SER A 220 -0.81 -13.68 -16.11
C SER A 220 0.04 -14.34 -17.20
N ILE A 221 1.02 -15.17 -16.81
CA ILE A 221 1.85 -15.95 -17.76
C ILE A 221 0.97 -16.97 -18.50
N ILE A 222 0.12 -17.72 -17.79
CA ILE A 222 -0.79 -18.70 -18.42
C ILE A 222 -1.74 -18.02 -19.41
N TYR A 223 -2.27 -16.84 -19.04
CA TYR A 223 -3.15 -16.06 -19.88
C TYR A 223 -2.46 -15.63 -21.19
N MET A 224 -1.20 -15.21 -21.13
CA MET A 224 -0.40 -14.88 -22.33
C MET A 224 -0.17 -16.10 -23.22
N SER A 225 -0.04 -17.30 -22.64
CA SER A 225 0.17 -18.57 -23.35
C SER A 225 -1.03 -19.09 -24.13
N ASN A 226 -2.16 -18.37 -24.17
CA ASN A 226 -3.37 -18.73 -24.93
C ASN A 226 -4.11 -19.98 -24.42
N TRP A 227 -3.81 -20.43 -23.20
CA TRP A 227 -4.54 -21.53 -22.59
C TRP A 227 -5.83 -20.99 -21.98
N LEU A 228 -6.95 -21.25 -22.65
CA LEU A 228 -8.30 -20.91 -22.17
C LEU A 228 -8.70 -21.82 -21.01
N VAL A 229 -8.14 -21.56 -19.84
CA VAL A 229 -8.48 -22.29 -18.60
C VAL A 229 -9.46 -21.46 -17.78
N PRO A 230 -10.49 -22.03 -17.13
CA PRO A 230 -11.44 -21.30 -16.30
C PRO A 230 -10.84 -20.64 -15.03
N TRP A 231 -9.54 -20.79 -14.78
CA TRP A 231 -8.85 -20.30 -13.59
C TRP A 231 -8.90 -18.77 -13.37
N PRO A 232 -8.71 -17.90 -14.37
CA PRO A 232 -8.71 -16.45 -14.16
C PRO A 232 -10.02 -15.96 -13.53
N TYR A 233 -11.15 -16.57 -13.90
CA TYR A 233 -12.47 -16.23 -13.35
C TYR A 233 -12.59 -16.55 -11.86
N LEU A 234 -12.10 -17.72 -11.45
CA LEU A 234 -12.07 -18.13 -10.04
C LEU A 234 -11.17 -17.21 -9.22
N THR A 235 -10.01 -16.85 -9.77
CA THR A 235 -9.10 -15.91 -9.10
C THR A 235 -9.73 -14.54 -8.97
N GLN A 236 -10.37 -14.04 -10.02
CA GLN A 236 -11.02 -12.73 -10.01
C GLN A 236 -12.09 -12.62 -8.91
N ALA A 237 -12.89 -13.68 -8.70
CA ALA A 237 -13.91 -13.72 -7.66
C ALA A 237 -13.32 -13.86 -6.24
N THR A 238 -12.18 -14.52 -6.09
CA THR A 238 -11.55 -14.75 -4.78
C THR A 238 -10.75 -13.54 -4.29
N LEU A 239 -10.27 -12.68 -5.19
CA LEU A 239 -9.42 -11.53 -4.84
C LEU A 239 -10.09 -10.54 -3.85
N PRO A 240 -11.33 -10.05 -4.06
CA PRO A 240 -11.98 -9.17 -3.09
C PRO A 240 -12.27 -9.86 -1.75
N LEU A 241 -12.67 -11.14 -1.77
CA LEU A 241 -12.89 -11.92 -0.55
C LEU A 241 -11.60 -12.08 0.26
N LEU A 242 -10.49 -12.34 -0.43
CA LEU A 242 -9.19 -12.49 0.19
C LEU A 242 -8.70 -11.16 0.77
N SER A 243 -8.92 -10.04 0.08
CA SER A 243 -8.69 -8.69 0.61
C SER A 243 -9.46 -8.46 1.91
N VAL A 244 -10.75 -8.78 1.91
CA VAL A 244 -11.61 -8.74 3.11
C VAL A 244 -11.06 -9.62 4.22
N CYS A 245 -10.62 -10.84 3.93
CA CYS A 245 -10.04 -11.73 4.94
C CYS A 245 -8.72 -11.17 5.51
N ILE A 246 -7.82 -10.67 4.66
CA ILE A 246 -6.53 -10.12 5.06
C ILE A 246 -6.71 -8.94 6.00
N PHE A 247 -7.61 -8.02 5.67
CA PHE A 247 -7.79 -6.82 6.49
C PHE A 247 -8.82 -7.00 7.60
N GLY A 248 -9.80 -7.87 7.41
CA GLY A 248 -10.80 -8.24 8.41
C GLY A 248 -10.20 -8.97 9.61
N THR A 249 -9.14 -9.75 9.40
CA THR A 249 -8.42 -10.48 10.46
C THR A 249 -7.51 -9.61 11.32
N GLN A 250 -7.43 -8.30 11.06
CA GLN A 250 -6.67 -7.40 11.93
C GLN A 250 -7.27 -7.40 13.34
N LYS A 251 -6.44 -7.70 14.34
CA LYS A 251 -6.82 -7.74 15.77
C LYS A 251 -7.58 -6.47 16.19
N ASP A 252 -7.20 -5.31 15.67
CA ASP A 252 -7.86 -4.03 15.98
C ASP A 252 -9.31 -4.01 15.49
N LEU A 253 -9.58 -4.59 14.32
CA LEU A 253 -10.93 -4.69 13.75
C LEU A 253 -11.77 -5.69 14.55
N LEU A 254 -11.21 -6.88 14.81
CA LEU A 254 -11.86 -7.91 15.62
C LEU A 254 -12.18 -7.42 17.03
N THR A 255 -11.26 -6.67 17.66
CA THR A 255 -11.46 -6.10 18.99
C THR A 255 -12.58 -5.06 18.95
N THR A 256 -12.61 -4.21 17.93
CA THR A 256 -13.69 -3.23 17.75
C THR A 256 -15.05 -3.91 17.59
N TRP A 257 -15.13 -4.98 16.79
CA TRP A 257 -16.36 -5.75 16.59
C TRP A 257 -16.79 -6.49 17.86
N ALA A 258 -15.84 -7.08 18.59
CA ALA A 258 -16.10 -7.76 19.85
C ALA A 258 -16.56 -6.78 20.96
N CYS A 259 -15.98 -5.57 20.99
CA CYS A 259 -16.38 -4.51 21.92
C CYS A 259 -17.75 -3.91 21.59
N TRP A 260 -18.12 -3.83 20.31
CA TRP A 260 -19.46 -3.39 19.91
C TRP A 260 -20.55 -4.32 20.46
N ARG A 261 -20.25 -5.63 20.54
CA ARG A 261 -21.14 -6.62 21.15
C ARG A 261 -21.24 -6.52 22.68
N ARG A 262 -20.27 -5.88 23.36
CA ARG A 262 -20.21 -5.79 24.84
C ARG A 262 -20.67 -4.45 25.42
N SER A 263 -20.94 -3.43 24.60
CA SER A 263 -21.18 -2.06 25.10
C SER A 263 -22.63 -1.66 25.38
N SER A 264 -23.60 -2.58 25.40
CA SER A 264 -24.96 -2.25 25.88
C SER A 264 -25.07 -2.07 27.40
N THR A 265 -23.97 -2.19 28.15
CA THR A 265 -23.97 -1.77 29.57
C THR A 265 -23.64 -0.28 29.63
N LYS A 266 -24.69 0.52 29.84
CA LYS A 266 -24.67 1.99 29.93
C LYS A 266 -23.38 2.50 30.59
N PRO A 267 -22.62 3.41 29.96
CA PRO A 267 -21.52 4.07 30.65
C PRO A 267 -22.12 4.86 31.81
N HIS A 268 -21.92 4.37 33.03
CA HIS A 268 -22.13 5.16 34.23
C HIS A 268 -21.09 6.27 34.17
N PHE A 269 -21.52 7.40 33.63
CA PHE A 269 -20.78 8.63 33.47
C PHE A 269 -20.31 9.11 34.85
N LYS A 270 -19.14 8.64 35.30
CA LYS A 270 -18.37 9.27 36.36
C LYS A 270 -17.76 10.55 35.80
N ARG A 271 -18.63 11.51 35.51
CA ARG A 271 -18.30 12.93 35.52
C ARG A 271 -17.92 13.28 36.96
N PHE A 272 -16.94 14.15 37.13
CA PHE A 272 -16.50 14.74 38.40
C PHE A 272 -15.65 13.86 39.32
N HIS A 273 -14.33 13.82 39.06
CA HIS A 273 -13.37 13.88 40.17
C HIS A 273 -12.04 14.58 39.82
N ILE A 274 -11.75 14.85 38.55
CA ILE A 274 -10.52 15.56 38.15
C ILE A 274 -10.59 17.08 38.39
N LEU A 275 -11.79 17.66 38.54
CA LEU A 275 -11.92 19.08 38.91
C LEU A 275 -11.61 19.37 40.40
N ASN A 276 -11.36 18.35 41.24
CA ASN A 276 -10.96 18.56 42.63
C ASN A 276 -9.44 18.53 42.87
N MET A 277 -8.61 18.18 41.88
CA MET A 277 -7.14 18.26 42.04
C MET A 277 -6.54 19.60 41.61
N ALA A 278 -7.30 20.44 40.89
CA ALA A 278 -6.91 21.83 40.63
C ALA A 278 -7.13 22.76 41.84
N LYS A 279 -7.78 22.27 42.92
CA LYS A 279 -8.01 23.03 44.16
C LYS A 279 -7.09 22.65 45.31
N SER A 280 -6.39 21.53 45.24
CA SER A 280 -5.31 21.20 46.15
C SER A 280 -4.03 21.88 45.63
N GLY A 281 -3.76 23.08 46.12
CA GLY A 281 -2.54 23.85 45.86
C GLY A 281 -1.29 23.14 46.35
N VAL A 282 -0.89 22.08 45.65
CA VAL A 282 0.41 21.44 45.82
C VAL A 282 1.42 22.37 45.15
N TYR A 283 1.98 23.26 45.98
CA TYR A 283 3.14 24.07 45.67
C TYR A 283 4.26 23.16 45.16
N TRP A 284 4.61 23.29 43.88
CA TRP A 284 5.90 22.83 43.41
C TRP A 284 6.98 23.67 44.08
N PRO A 285 8.01 23.05 44.70
CA PRO A 285 9.10 23.80 45.28
C PRO A 285 9.83 24.61 44.19
N PRO A 286 10.22 25.85 44.49
CA PRO A 286 10.98 26.69 43.55
C PRO A 286 12.30 26.00 43.20
N ALA A 287 12.66 26.09 41.91
CA ALA A 287 13.91 25.57 41.40
C ALA A 287 15.11 26.15 42.19
N PRO A 288 16.10 25.34 42.56
CA PRO A 288 17.30 25.83 43.22
C PRO A 288 18.04 26.80 42.29
N SER A 289 18.21 28.03 42.77
CA SER A 289 19.04 29.06 42.15
C SER A 289 20.50 28.59 42.12
N THR A 290 20.98 28.20 40.95
CA THR A 290 22.40 27.97 40.69
C THR A 290 23.12 29.31 40.61
N THR A 291 23.70 29.72 41.72
CA THR A 291 24.71 30.78 41.82
C THR A 291 25.94 30.36 41.02
N VAL A 292 26.22 31.08 39.94
CA VAL A 292 27.43 30.95 39.13
C VAL A 292 28.58 31.64 39.87
N PRO A 293 29.69 30.96 40.22
CA PRO A 293 30.90 31.62 40.65
C PRO A 293 31.67 32.10 39.42
N ASN A 294 31.87 33.40 39.34
CA ASN A 294 32.87 34.01 38.46
C ASN A 294 34.27 33.68 39.01
N THR A 295 35.06 32.91 38.27
CA THR A 295 36.51 32.89 38.44
C THR A 295 37.18 32.99 37.08
N ALA A 296 37.69 34.18 36.83
CA ALA A 296 38.70 34.44 35.84
C ALA A 296 40.05 33.92 36.35
N THR A 297 40.73 33.09 35.57
CA THR A 297 42.19 33.01 35.61
C THR A 297 42.74 32.64 34.25
N SER A 298 43.54 33.55 33.72
CA SER A 298 44.40 33.36 32.56
C SER A 298 45.55 32.41 32.91
N SER A 299 45.94 31.54 31.99
CA SER A 299 47.35 31.32 31.61
C SER A 299 47.43 30.17 30.62
N GLY A 300 48.18 30.40 29.53
CA GLY A 300 48.24 29.50 28.39
C GLY A 300 48.93 28.17 28.64
N PHE A 301 48.66 27.24 27.73
CA PHE A 301 49.60 26.18 27.41
C PHE A 301 49.53 25.87 25.91
N ARG A 302 50.70 25.92 25.30
CA ARG A 302 51.00 25.82 23.88
C ARG A 302 51.71 24.49 23.66
N THR A 303 51.10 23.55 22.94
CA THR A 303 51.77 22.45 22.23
C THR A 303 50.79 21.88 21.20
N ARG A 304 51.00 22.13 19.90
CA ARG A 304 51.86 21.36 18.98
C ARG A 304 51.26 19.97 18.66
N PHE A 305 50.42 19.93 17.63
CA PHE A 305 50.15 18.79 16.73
C PHE A 305 49.65 19.47 15.43
N GLY A 306 50.34 19.43 14.31
CA GLY A 306 51.03 18.30 13.71
C GLY A 306 50.33 18.08 12.38
N ASP A 307 50.84 18.75 11.34
CA ASP A 307 50.44 18.56 9.94
C ASP A 307 50.50 17.08 9.55
N MET A 308 49.44 16.59 8.92
CA MET A 308 49.50 15.40 8.07
C MET A 308 48.59 15.61 6.86
N THR A 309 49.21 16.21 5.84
CA THR A 309 49.27 15.71 4.46
C THR A 309 48.13 14.80 3.99
N SER A 310 47.41 15.30 2.98
CA SER A 310 47.40 14.71 1.63
C SER A 310 47.50 13.17 1.57
N SER A 311 46.38 12.51 1.26
CA SER A 311 46.46 11.29 0.46
C SER A 311 45.25 11.13 -0.45
N ASN A 312 45.58 11.21 -1.74
CA ASN A 312 44.86 10.75 -2.92
C ASN A 312 43.99 9.51 -2.70
N SER A 313 42.81 9.53 -3.31
CA SER A 313 42.21 8.32 -3.87
C SER A 313 41.51 8.64 -5.19
N SER A 314 42.33 8.72 -6.25
CA SER A 314 41.96 8.22 -7.56
C SER A 314 41.62 6.74 -7.42
N ILE A 315 40.45 6.28 -7.90
CA ILE A 315 40.25 4.92 -8.43
C ILE A 315 38.95 4.89 -9.27
N VAL A 316 39.19 4.81 -10.58
CA VAL A 316 38.51 3.97 -11.57
C VAL A 316 37.11 4.38 -12.04
N SER A 317 37.14 5.21 -13.07
CA SER A 317 36.34 5.04 -14.28
C SER A 317 36.70 3.72 -14.99
N THR A 318 35.71 2.84 -15.21
CA THR A 318 35.75 1.85 -16.29
C THR A 318 34.45 1.97 -17.09
N VAL A 319 34.55 2.78 -18.13
CA VAL A 319 33.72 2.71 -19.34
C VAL A 319 34.39 1.68 -20.27
N GLU A 320 33.57 1.10 -21.16
CA GLU A 320 33.97 0.34 -22.37
C GLU A 320 34.31 -1.15 -22.17
N ARG A 321 33.46 -2.04 -22.72
CA ARG A 321 33.68 -2.57 -24.08
C ARG A 321 32.53 -3.49 -24.51
N ALA A 322 32.07 -3.24 -25.73
CA ALA A 322 31.14 -4.05 -26.50
C ALA A 322 31.79 -5.32 -27.07
N THR A 323 30.99 -6.38 -27.17
CA THR A 323 31.09 -7.56 -28.04
C THR A 323 29.63 -8.02 -28.18
N VAL A 324 28.87 -7.92 -29.28
CA VAL A 324 29.07 -8.18 -30.72
C VAL A 324 29.73 -9.53 -30.98
N SER A 325 29.08 -10.32 -31.85
CA SER A 325 29.44 -11.64 -32.43
C SER A 325 29.04 -12.86 -31.57
N ASP A 326 28.31 -13.89 -32.03
CA ASP A 326 27.91 -14.40 -33.37
C ASP A 326 26.60 -15.25 -33.23
N GLU A 327 25.68 -15.27 -34.21
CA GLU A 327 25.43 -16.39 -35.15
C GLU A 327 25.65 -17.80 -34.55
N GLU A 328 24.67 -18.71 -34.50
CA GLU A 328 24.20 -19.52 -35.66
C GLU A 328 22.91 -20.35 -35.33
N PRO A 329 22.29 -20.99 -36.35
CA PRO A 329 20.91 -21.51 -36.35
C PRO A 329 20.81 -23.00 -36.00
N VAL A 330 19.59 -23.45 -35.61
CA VAL A 330 18.93 -24.71 -36.03
C VAL A 330 17.42 -24.53 -35.89
#